data_AF-A0A126QSQ5-F1
#
_entry.id   AF-A0A126QSQ5-F1
#
_cell.length_a   1.000
_cell.length_b   1.000
_cell.length_c   1.000
_cell.angle_alpha   90.00
_cell.angle_beta   90.00
_cell.angle_gamma   90.00
#
_symmetry.space_group_name_H-M   'P 1'
#
loop_
_entity.id
_entity.type
_entity.pdbx_description
1 polymer ?
#
loop_
_entity_poly.entity_id
_entity_poly.type
_entity_poly.pdbx_seq_one_letter_code
_entity_poly.pdbx_strand_id
1 'polypeptide(L)'
;MKRILFVAMMMAAAFLLTACGAQKTELDIGQQMVRDGDCAGAAPHLDAVIANPGSALNLAHAYYSKGKCAELAEDYPEAYRNYYAAKVVGCYAVSHDEMISFNTYARSEYCQVTIPKKLQELEPKIGDKAKVEHIEGEVNNLLTAEYLKRFDKKPQ
;
A
#
# COMPACT_ATOMS: atom_id res chain seq x y z
N MET A 1 54.80 -19.57 -6.45
CA MET A 1 53.67 -19.55 -5.50
C MET A 1 53.24 -18.16 -5.01
N LYS A 2 53.64 -17.03 -5.64
CA LYS A 2 53.21 -15.67 -5.22
C LYS A 2 52.24 -14.96 -6.20
N ARG A 3 52.07 -15.47 -7.43
CA ARG A 3 51.21 -14.87 -8.45
C ARG A 3 49.74 -15.35 -8.41
N ILE A 4 49.49 -16.51 -7.81
CA ILE A 4 48.14 -17.11 -7.73
C ILE A 4 47.32 -16.48 -6.59
N LEU A 5 47.98 -16.00 -5.54
CA LEU A 5 47.33 -15.34 -4.39
C LEU A 5 46.76 -13.95 -4.71
N PHE A 6 47.29 -13.25 -5.72
CA PHE A 6 46.80 -11.92 -6.10
C PHE A 6 45.54 -11.95 -6.97
N VAL A 7 45.32 -13.03 -7.74
CA VAL A 7 44.14 -13.15 -8.61
C VAL A 7 42.89 -13.53 -7.81
N ALA A 8 43.05 -14.35 -6.76
CA ALA A 8 41.94 -14.72 -5.87
C ALA A 8 41.42 -13.52 -5.04
N MET A 9 42.29 -12.57 -4.69
CA MET A 9 41.91 -11.42 -3.87
C MET A 9 41.19 -10.33 -4.67
N MET A 10 41.44 -10.21 -5.98
CA MET A 10 40.69 -9.29 -6.85
C MET A 10 39.31 -9.82 -7.29
N MET A 11 39.10 -11.14 -7.35
CA MET A 11 37.77 -11.70 -7.61
C MET A 11 36.84 -11.61 -6.39
N ALA A 12 37.37 -11.58 -5.16
CA ALA A 12 36.56 -11.43 -3.95
C ALA A 12 36.00 -10.00 -3.76
N ALA A 13 36.68 -8.98 -4.28
CA ALA A 13 36.23 -7.59 -4.20
C ALA A 13 35.13 -7.23 -5.22
N ALA A 14 35.01 -7.99 -6.31
CA ALA A 14 33.97 -7.77 -7.33
C ALA A 14 32.59 -8.33 -6.94
N PHE A 15 32.53 -9.31 -6.02
CA PHE A 15 31.25 -9.89 -5.56
C PHE A 15 30.58 -9.11 -4.42
N LEU A 16 31.27 -8.15 -3.80
CA LEU A 16 30.70 -7.30 -2.75
C LEU A 16 30.07 -6.00 -3.28
N LEU A 17 30.17 -5.73 -4.59
CA LEU A 17 29.65 -4.51 -5.21
C LEU A 17 28.30 -4.69 -5.92
N THR A 18 27.67 -5.86 -5.87
CA THR A 18 26.37 -6.13 -6.51
C THR A 18 25.18 -6.24 -5.55
N ALA A 19 25.38 -6.11 -4.24
CA ALA A 19 24.30 -6.27 -3.24
C ALA A 19 23.49 -5.00 -2.94
N CYS A 20 23.75 -3.88 -3.64
CA CYS A 20 22.91 -2.67 -3.60
C CYS A 20 21.93 -2.58 -4.79
N GLY A 21 21.62 -3.72 -5.43
CA GLY A 21 20.61 -3.78 -6.48
C GLY A 21 19.21 -3.84 -5.88
N ALA A 22 18.49 -2.71 -5.93
CA ALA A 22 17.03 -2.56 -5.74
C ALA A 22 16.29 -3.78 -5.15
N GLN A 23 16.41 -4.01 -3.85
CA GLN A 23 15.62 -5.02 -3.16
C GLN A 23 14.15 -4.60 -3.22
N LYS A 24 13.29 -5.42 -3.85
CA LYS A 24 11.85 -5.17 -3.89
C LYS A 24 11.29 -5.16 -2.47
N THR A 25 10.48 -4.17 -2.16
CA THR A 25 9.76 -4.11 -0.88
C THR A 25 8.62 -5.12 -0.86
N GLU A 26 8.11 -5.46 0.32
CA GLU A 26 6.88 -6.25 0.47
C GLU A 26 5.72 -5.66 -0.35
N LEU A 27 5.61 -4.33 -0.39
CA LEU A 27 4.60 -3.64 -1.18
C LEU A 27 4.80 -3.87 -2.68
N ASP A 28 6.03 -3.77 -3.19
CA ASP A 28 6.33 -3.99 -4.61
C ASP A 28 6.00 -5.42 -5.05
N ILE A 29 6.33 -6.40 -4.19
CA ILE A 29 6.05 -7.82 -4.42
C ILE A 29 4.53 -8.05 -4.44
N GLY A 30 3.82 -7.62 -3.40
CA GLY A 30 2.37 -7.78 -3.30
C GLY A 30 1.63 -7.11 -4.45
N GLN A 31 1.99 -5.87 -4.80
CA GLN A 31 1.37 -5.16 -5.93
C GLN A 31 1.63 -5.82 -7.28
N GLN A 32 2.82 -6.40 -7.47
CA GLN A 32 3.10 -7.15 -8.69
C GLN A 32 2.22 -8.39 -8.79
N MET A 33 2.09 -9.17 -7.71
CA MET A 33 1.21 -10.33 -7.67
C MET A 33 -0.27 -9.96 -7.94
N VAL A 34 -0.75 -8.84 -7.38
CA VAL A 34 -2.11 -8.33 -7.70
C VAL A 34 -2.25 -7.92 -9.17
N ARG A 35 -1.20 -7.41 -9.82
CA ARG A 35 -1.22 -7.13 -11.26
C ARG A 35 -1.25 -8.42 -12.09
N ASP A 36 -0.57 -9.45 -11.62
CA ASP A 36 -0.50 -10.77 -12.25
C ASP A 36 -1.75 -11.63 -11.96
N GLY A 37 -2.65 -11.15 -11.09
CA GLY A 37 -3.88 -11.84 -10.69
C GLY A 37 -3.70 -12.85 -9.56
N ASP A 38 -2.49 -12.99 -9.02
CA ASP A 38 -2.19 -13.87 -7.89
C ASP A 38 -2.53 -13.19 -6.55
N CYS A 39 -3.82 -13.08 -6.26
CA CYS A 39 -4.29 -12.47 -5.02
C CYS A 39 -3.97 -13.31 -3.77
N ALA A 40 -3.88 -14.63 -3.90
CA ALA A 40 -3.52 -15.51 -2.80
C ALA A 40 -2.03 -15.33 -2.42
N GLY A 41 -1.14 -15.28 -3.41
CA GLY A 41 0.27 -14.99 -3.21
C GLY A 41 0.51 -13.56 -2.72
N ALA A 42 -0.27 -12.58 -3.19
CA ALA A 42 -0.14 -11.19 -2.76
C ALA A 42 -0.48 -10.97 -1.27
N ALA A 43 -1.45 -11.71 -0.74
CA ALA A 43 -2.00 -11.50 0.60
C ALA A 43 -0.95 -11.39 1.72
N PRO A 44 -0.02 -12.36 1.93
CA PRO A 44 0.96 -12.27 3.01
C PRO A 44 1.87 -11.03 2.92
N HIS A 45 2.22 -10.60 1.69
CA HIS A 45 3.04 -9.41 1.47
C HIS A 45 2.27 -8.13 1.82
N LEU A 46 1.02 -8.03 1.38
CA LEU A 46 0.15 -6.87 1.69
C LEU A 46 -0.19 -6.80 3.18
N ASP A 47 -0.41 -7.95 3.83
CA ASP A 47 -0.65 -8.03 5.28
C ASP A 47 0.58 -7.59 6.08
N ALA A 48 1.79 -7.97 5.64
CA ALA A 48 3.04 -7.50 6.25
C ALA A 48 3.17 -5.97 6.16
N VAL A 49 2.81 -5.37 5.02
CA VAL A 49 2.81 -3.90 4.86
C VAL A 49 1.77 -3.25 5.78
N ILE A 50 0.57 -3.82 5.91
CA ILE A 50 -0.48 -3.26 6.79
C ILE A 50 -0.07 -3.33 8.26
N ALA A 51 0.55 -4.43 8.68
CA ALA A 51 1.02 -4.62 10.05
C ALA A 51 2.14 -3.63 10.41
N ASN A 52 3.08 -3.40 9.49
CA ASN A 52 4.22 -2.50 9.72
C ASN A 52 4.51 -1.59 8.51
N PRO A 53 3.66 -0.56 8.28
CA PRO A 53 3.80 0.28 7.11
C PRO A 53 4.93 1.29 7.29
N GLY A 54 5.83 1.33 6.31
CA GLY A 54 6.92 2.31 6.28
C GLY A 54 6.46 3.76 6.03
N SER A 55 5.23 3.96 5.53
CA SER A 55 4.62 5.28 5.31
C SER A 55 3.09 5.17 5.21
N ALA A 56 2.39 6.29 5.36
CA ALA A 56 0.94 6.35 5.12
C ALA A 56 0.59 5.95 3.66
N LEU A 57 1.41 6.33 2.68
CA LEU A 57 1.20 5.94 1.29
C LEU A 57 1.37 4.43 1.07
N ASN A 58 2.34 3.80 1.72
CA ASN A 58 2.51 2.35 1.64
C ASN A 58 1.28 1.63 2.21
N LEU A 59 0.76 2.12 3.34
CA LEU A 59 -0.45 1.59 3.95
C LEU A 59 -1.67 1.75 3.03
N ALA A 60 -1.87 2.94 2.45
CA ALA A 60 -2.98 3.22 1.52
C ALA A 60 -2.91 2.32 0.28
N HIS A 61 -1.71 2.14 -0.30
CA HIS A 61 -1.50 1.26 -1.45
C HIS A 61 -1.74 -0.21 -1.11
N ALA A 62 -1.36 -0.69 0.07
CA ALA A 62 -1.61 -2.05 0.48
C ALA A 62 -3.12 -2.33 0.60
N TYR A 63 -3.86 -1.44 1.26
CA TYR A 63 -5.32 -1.52 1.31
C TYR A 63 -5.95 -1.48 -0.08
N TYR A 64 -5.52 -0.58 -0.96
CA TYR A 64 -6.05 -0.52 -2.32
C TYR A 64 -5.84 -1.84 -3.09
N SER A 65 -4.66 -2.45 -2.96
CA SER A 65 -4.36 -3.75 -3.57
C SER A 65 -5.22 -4.88 -3.01
N LYS A 66 -5.48 -4.91 -1.70
CA LYS A 66 -6.43 -5.85 -1.10
C LYS A 66 -7.86 -5.62 -1.60
N GLY A 67 -8.28 -4.36 -1.74
CA GLY A 67 -9.57 -3.98 -2.29
C GLY A 67 -9.77 -4.49 -3.72
N LYS A 68 -8.74 -4.34 -4.56
CA LYS A 68 -8.74 -4.90 -5.92
C LYS A 68 -8.86 -6.43 -5.92
N CYS A 69 -8.15 -7.11 -5.02
CA CYS A 69 -8.25 -8.56 -4.92
C CYS A 69 -9.63 -9.05 -4.45
N ALA A 70 -10.22 -8.39 -3.46
CA ALA A 70 -11.58 -8.69 -3.01
C ALA A 70 -12.62 -8.39 -4.10
N GLU A 71 -12.45 -7.31 -4.87
CA GLU A 71 -13.32 -7.01 -6.01
C GLU A 71 -13.25 -8.08 -7.10
N LEU A 72 -12.04 -8.57 -7.41
CA LEU A 72 -11.85 -9.70 -8.35
C LEU A 72 -12.48 -11.00 -7.85
N ALA A 73 -12.53 -11.20 -6.54
CA ALA A 73 -13.19 -12.34 -5.90
C ALA A 73 -14.70 -12.14 -5.71
N GLU A 74 -15.25 -11.01 -6.15
CA GLU A 74 -16.65 -10.60 -5.95
C GLU A 74 -17.07 -10.51 -4.46
N ASP A 75 -16.11 -10.40 -3.55
CA ASP A 75 -16.35 -10.07 -2.14
C ASP A 75 -16.49 -8.55 -2.00
N TYR A 76 -17.63 -8.02 -2.44
CA TYR A 76 -17.89 -6.57 -2.47
C TYR A 76 -17.83 -5.90 -1.09
N PRO A 77 -18.29 -6.51 0.02
CA PRO A 77 -18.08 -5.98 1.36
C PRO A 77 -16.59 -5.80 1.70
N GLU A 78 -15.76 -6.81 1.44
CA GLU A 78 -14.33 -6.71 1.73
C GLU A 78 -13.61 -5.76 0.76
N ALA A 79 -14.04 -5.71 -0.50
CA ALA A 79 -13.56 -4.72 -1.46
C ALA A 79 -13.84 -3.30 -0.98
N TYR A 80 -15.07 -3.03 -0.54
CA TYR A 80 -15.47 -1.73 -0.02
C TYR A 80 -14.68 -1.36 1.23
N ARG A 81 -14.53 -2.29 2.19
CA ARG A 81 -13.72 -2.09 3.40
C ARG A 81 -12.32 -1.62 3.05
N ASN A 82 -11.65 -2.34 2.16
CA ASN A 82 -10.26 -2.06 1.81
C ASN A 82 -10.13 -0.77 0.98
N TYR A 83 -11.04 -0.49 0.05
CA TYR A 83 -11.02 0.79 -0.66
C TYR A 83 -11.33 1.97 0.27
N TYR A 84 -12.24 1.81 1.23
CA TYR A 84 -12.54 2.85 2.21
C TYR A 84 -11.34 3.10 3.12
N ALA A 85 -10.67 2.04 3.59
CA ALA A 85 -9.40 2.16 4.32
C ALA A 85 -8.33 2.88 3.50
N ALA A 86 -8.16 2.53 2.23
CA ALA A 86 -7.25 3.22 1.32
C ALA A 86 -7.60 4.72 1.16
N LYS A 87 -8.90 5.07 1.11
CA LYS A 87 -9.37 6.46 1.09
C LYS A 87 -8.95 7.20 2.36
N VAL A 88 -9.28 6.66 3.54
CA VAL A 88 -8.98 7.29 4.83
C VAL A 88 -7.49 7.60 4.95
N VAL A 89 -6.63 6.60 4.72
CA VAL A 89 -5.18 6.79 4.83
C VAL A 89 -4.63 7.68 3.71
N GLY A 90 -5.09 7.49 2.47
CA GLY A 90 -4.63 8.26 1.32
C GLY A 90 -4.96 9.75 1.45
N CYS A 91 -6.19 10.07 1.85
CA CYS A 91 -6.61 11.45 2.09
C CYS A 91 -5.85 12.09 3.27
N TYR A 92 -5.56 11.30 4.32
CA TYR A 92 -4.68 11.76 5.40
C TYR A 92 -3.29 12.12 4.88
N ALA A 93 -2.65 11.20 4.16
CA ALA A 93 -1.31 11.40 3.61
C ALA A 93 -1.23 12.64 2.70
N VAL A 94 -2.26 12.88 1.87
CA VAL A 94 -2.32 14.05 0.98
C VAL A 94 -2.48 15.37 1.74
N SER A 95 -3.22 15.37 2.84
CA SER A 95 -3.43 16.58 3.65
C SER A 95 -2.26 16.92 4.59
N HIS A 96 -1.36 15.96 4.84
CA HIS A 96 -0.26 16.10 5.82
C HIS A 96 1.16 16.01 5.22
N ASP A 97 1.33 15.70 3.93
CA ASP A 97 2.65 15.72 3.27
C ASP A 97 2.91 17.09 2.61
N GLU A 98 3.82 17.88 3.20
CA GLU A 98 4.16 19.26 2.78
C GLU A 98 4.94 19.34 1.44
N MET A 99 5.34 18.22 0.84
CA MET A 99 6.03 18.23 -0.46
C MET A 99 5.05 18.44 -1.62
N ILE A 100 4.74 19.71 -1.87
CA ILE A 100 4.10 20.23 -3.08
C ILE A 100 5.07 20.01 -4.26
N SER A 101 5.12 18.78 -4.75
CA SER A 101 5.92 18.39 -5.91
C SER A 101 5.05 17.58 -6.86
N PHE A 102 4.40 18.30 -7.79
CA PHE A 102 3.83 17.89 -9.08
C PHE A 102 2.96 16.62 -9.22
N ASN A 103 2.63 15.92 -8.14
CA ASN A 103 1.69 14.79 -8.13
C ASN A 103 0.43 15.09 -7.30
N THR A 104 0.23 16.34 -6.90
CA THR A 104 -0.94 16.84 -6.16
C THR A 104 -2.24 16.59 -6.93
N TYR A 105 -2.23 16.64 -8.26
CA TYR A 105 -3.41 16.30 -9.07
C TYR A 105 -3.74 14.82 -9.00
N ALA A 106 -2.83 13.91 -9.34
CA ALA A 106 -3.12 12.47 -9.30
C ALA A 106 -3.41 11.97 -7.88
N ARG A 107 -2.75 12.54 -6.85
CA ARG A 107 -2.99 12.20 -5.43
C ARG A 107 -4.32 12.77 -4.91
N SER A 108 -4.66 14.01 -5.28
CA SER A 108 -5.96 14.60 -4.99
C SER A 108 -7.07 13.83 -5.69
N GLU A 109 -6.92 13.53 -6.98
CA GLU A 109 -7.86 12.73 -7.76
C GLU A 109 -8.02 11.33 -7.18
N TYR A 110 -6.94 10.73 -6.67
CA TYR A 110 -7.04 9.43 -6.02
C TYR A 110 -7.95 9.44 -4.79
N CYS A 111 -7.81 10.45 -3.92
CA CYS A 111 -8.63 10.66 -2.72
C CYS A 111 -10.05 11.18 -3.03
N GLN A 112 -10.20 12.10 -3.98
CA GLN A 112 -11.42 12.86 -4.24
C GLN A 112 -12.27 12.29 -5.38
N VAL A 113 -11.68 11.50 -6.28
CA VAL A 113 -12.34 11.02 -7.51
C VAL A 113 -12.26 9.50 -7.63
N THR A 114 -11.06 8.92 -7.73
CA THR A 114 -10.88 7.50 -8.06
C THR A 114 -11.49 6.57 -7.01
N ILE A 115 -11.07 6.69 -5.75
CA ILE A 115 -11.60 5.82 -4.69
C ILE A 115 -13.08 6.13 -4.41
N PRO A 116 -13.52 7.39 -4.27
CA PRO A 116 -14.94 7.69 -4.10
C PRO A 116 -15.83 7.10 -5.19
N LYS A 117 -15.39 7.15 -6.45
CA LYS A 117 -16.12 6.50 -7.55
C LYS A 117 -16.19 4.98 -7.37
N LYS A 118 -15.11 4.33 -6.93
CA LYS A 118 -15.15 2.88 -6.63
C LYS A 118 -16.07 2.52 -5.48
N LEU A 119 -16.09 3.32 -4.42
CA LEU A 119 -17.03 3.13 -3.32
C LEU A 119 -18.49 3.25 -3.82
N GLN A 120 -18.80 4.29 -4.61
CA GLN A 120 -20.12 4.47 -5.23
C GLN A 120 -20.53 3.31 -6.15
N GLU A 121 -19.58 2.72 -6.89
CA GLU A 121 -19.84 1.56 -7.74
C GLU A 121 -20.07 0.25 -6.93
N LEU A 122 -19.50 0.15 -5.73
CA LEU A 122 -19.58 -1.03 -4.87
C LEU A 122 -20.78 -1.02 -3.92
N GLU A 123 -21.20 0.15 -3.41
CA GLU A 123 -22.39 0.30 -2.54
C GLU A 123 -23.63 -0.45 -3.05
N PRO A 124 -24.08 -0.27 -4.31
CA PRO A 124 -25.25 -0.98 -4.81
C PRO A 124 -25.03 -2.50 -4.92
N LYS A 125 -23.79 -2.96 -5.08
CA LYS A 125 -23.47 -4.40 -5.14
C LYS A 125 -23.48 -5.07 -3.76
N ILE A 126 -23.27 -4.30 -2.69
CA ILE A 126 -23.45 -4.77 -1.31
C ILE A 126 -24.94 -4.91 -0.99
N GLY A 127 -25.78 -4.01 -1.51
CA GLY A 127 -27.23 -4.09 -1.40
C GLY A 127 -27.80 -3.81 0.01
N ASP A 128 -26.94 -3.46 0.97
CA ASP A 128 -27.30 -3.19 2.36
C ASP A 128 -26.55 -1.94 2.86
N LYS A 129 -27.30 -0.86 3.04
CA LYS A 129 -26.76 0.42 3.52
C LYS A 129 -26.26 0.34 4.97
N ALA A 130 -26.94 -0.41 5.85
CA ALA A 130 -26.51 -0.56 7.23
C ALA A 130 -25.17 -1.31 7.29
N LYS A 131 -24.96 -2.28 6.39
CA LYS A 131 -23.68 -2.97 6.25
C LYS A 131 -22.55 -2.04 5.77
N VAL A 132 -22.84 -1.14 4.83
CA VAL A 132 -21.88 -0.10 4.40
C VAL A 132 -21.49 0.80 5.57
N GLU A 133 -22.49 1.36 6.29
CA GLU A 133 -22.26 2.22 7.45
C GLU A 133 -21.47 1.50 8.56
N HIS A 134 -21.74 0.20 8.77
CA HIS A 134 -20.99 -0.64 9.70
C HIS A 134 -19.51 -0.78 9.30
N ILE A 135 -19.24 -1.09 8.02
CA ILE A 135 -17.87 -1.22 7.50
C ILE A 135 -17.11 0.11 7.66
N GLU A 136 -17.73 1.24 7.31
CA GLU A 136 -17.11 2.56 7.49
C GLU A 136 -16.79 2.82 8.98
N GLY A 137 -17.71 2.49 9.88
CA GLY A 137 -17.51 2.60 11.32
C GLY A 137 -16.33 1.76 11.83
N GLU A 138 -16.21 0.50 11.41
CA GLU A 138 -15.08 -0.36 11.77
C GLU A 138 -13.75 0.19 11.27
N VAL A 139 -13.70 0.65 10.02
CA VAL A 139 -12.48 1.22 9.44
C VAL A 139 -12.08 2.52 10.15
N ASN A 140 -13.03 3.40 10.47
CA ASN A 140 -12.77 4.64 11.19
C ASN A 140 -12.28 4.38 12.63
N ASN A 141 -12.76 3.31 13.28
CA ASN A 141 -12.28 2.88 14.59
C ASN A 141 -10.87 2.28 14.53
N LEU A 142 -10.49 1.63 13.43
CA LEU A 142 -9.15 1.09 13.22
C LEU A 142 -8.15 2.20 12.86
N LEU A 143 -8.53 3.07 11.94
CA LEU A 143 -7.69 4.12 11.35
C LEU A 143 -8.02 5.48 11.97
N THR A 144 -8.01 5.54 13.29
CA THR A 144 -8.26 6.79 14.02
C THR A 144 -7.26 7.88 13.63
N ALA A 145 -7.65 9.14 13.80
CA ALA A 145 -6.72 10.26 13.59
C ALA A 145 -5.44 10.11 14.43
N GLU A 146 -5.56 9.61 15.67
CA GLU A 146 -4.41 9.37 16.55
C GLU A 146 -3.48 8.28 16.00
N TYR A 147 -4.03 7.20 15.46
CA TYR A 147 -3.23 6.18 14.78
C TYR A 147 -2.47 6.77 13.59
N LEU A 148 -3.12 7.63 12.79
CA LEU A 148 -2.53 8.19 11.57
C LEU A 148 -1.43 9.23 11.86
N LYS A 149 -1.50 9.95 12.99
CA LYS A 149 -0.43 10.87 13.43
C LYS A 149 0.95 10.25 13.53
N ARG A 150 1.06 8.92 13.67
CA ARG A 150 2.36 8.24 13.65
C ARG A 150 3.13 8.44 12.34
N PHE A 151 2.44 8.86 11.27
CA PHE A 151 3.01 9.14 9.96
C PHE A 151 3.38 10.61 9.77
N ASP A 152 3.07 11.48 10.73
CA ASP A 152 3.50 12.87 10.68
C ASP A 152 5.02 12.94 10.77
N LYS A 153 5.63 13.78 9.95
CA LYS A 153 7.06 14.05 10.08
C LYS A 153 7.28 14.71 11.43
N LYS A 154 8.15 14.13 12.26
CA LYS A 154 8.61 14.83 13.47
C LYS A 154 9.27 16.15 13.04
N PRO A 155 8.93 17.29 13.65
CA PRO A 155 9.68 18.52 13.41
C PRO A 155 11.16 18.24 13.73
N GLN A 156 12.04 18.52 12.76
CA GLN A 156 13.49 18.43 12.91
C GLN A 156 13.99 19.50 13.87
#